data_AF-A0AAE3NX70-F1
#
_entry.id   AF-A0AAE3NX70-F1
#
_cell.length_a   1.000
_cell.length_b   1.000
_cell.length_c   1.000
_cell.angle_alpha   90.00
_cell.angle_beta   90.00
_cell.angle_gamma   90.00
#
_symmetry.space_group_name_H-M   'P 1'
#
loop_
_entity.id
_entity.type
_entity.pdbx_description
1 polymer ?
#
loop_
_entity_poly.entity_id
_entity_poly.type
_entity_poly.pdbx_seq_one_letter_code
_entity_poly.pdbx_strand_id
1 'polypeptide(L)'
;MQPLTDVLTSEKPTALRRIEDALGSLEERGEAAEAALTSLIWRRRVNGSFGILATFAYTDCTKRISVIPQHLDHIGATESAAAVRWLRRGVPFDDDRIVNGIIDWLEENKTLTSRAQKYDRELDDIAPCIWRFMQSSADAFSSIEIPEKRLGFLSRLLDLGTNRSFS
;
A
#
# COMPACT_ATOMS: atom_id res chain seq x y z
N MET A 1 -10.84 2.51 -20.02
CA MET A 1 -9.62 2.55 -19.18
C MET A 1 -9.10 3.97 -19.24
N GLN A 2 -8.36 4.43 -18.23
CA GLN A 2 -7.82 5.80 -18.21
C GLN A 2 -6.31 5.78 -17.92
N PRO A 3 -5.49 6.60 -18.59
CA PRO A 3 -4.07 6.73 -18.26
C PRO A 3 -3.86 7.11 -16.79
N LEU A 4 -2.86 6.53 -16.14
CA LEU A 4 -2.50 6.90 -14.77
C LEU A 4 -2.11 8.38 -14.69
N THR A 5 -1.45 8.94 -15.70
CA THR A 5 -1.13 10.37 -15.79
C THR A 5 -2.37 11.24 -15.62
N ASP A 6 -3.50 10.87 -16.22
CA ASP A 6 -4.75 11.62 -16.15
C ASP A 6 -5.33 11.56 -14.72
N VAL A 7 -5.21 10.39 -14.07
CA VAL A 7 -5.62 10.20 -12.67
C VAL A 7 -4.76 11.02 -11.70
N LEU A 8 -3.46 11.17 -11.99
CA LEU A 8 -2.50 11.89 -11.16
C LEU A 8 -2.65 13.42 -11.25
N THR A 9 -3.42 13.95 -12.21
CA THR A 9 -3.72 15.40 -12.28
C THR A 9 -4.57 15.90 -11.11
N SER A 10 -5.20 15.00 -10.35
CA SER A 10 -5.95 15.29 -9.13
C SER A 10 -5.06 15.72 -7.95
N GLU A 11 -5.49 16.72 -7.17
CA GLU A 11 -4.81 17.16 -5.95
C GLU A 11 -4.84 16.14 -4.81
N LYS A 12 -5.80 15.21 -4.82
CA LYS A 12 -6.00 14.23 -3.73
C LYS A 12 -5.66 12.80 -4.16
N PRO A 13 -5.11 11.98 -3.24
CA PRO A 13 -4.95 10.55 -3.46
C PRO A 13 -6.31 9.89 -3.72
N THR A 14 -6.56 9.54 -4.97
CA THR A 14 -7.75 8.79 -5.37
C THR A 14 -7.31 7.48 -6.02
N ALA A 15 -8.21 6.50 -6.11
CA ALA A 15 -7.96 5.29 -6.88
C ALA A 15 -6.78 4.39 -6.44
N LEU A 16 -6.14 4.62 -5.28
CA LEU A 16 -4.92 3.92 -4.86
C LEU A 16 -5.00 2.40 -5.02
N ARG A 17 -6.15 1.80 -4.70
CA ARG A 17 -6.37 0.36 -4.89
C ARG A 17 -6.33 -0.07 -6.36
N ARG A 18 -6.96 0.69 -7.25
CA ARG A 18 -6.94 0.42 -8.71
C ARG A 18 -5.54 0.61 -9.29
N ILE A 19 -4.78 1.57 -8.75
CA ILE A 19 -3.38 1.79 -9.12
C ILE A 19 -2.52 0.62 -8.67
N GLU A 20 -2.71 0.14 -7.44
CA GLU A 20 -2.05 -1.08 -6.93
C GLU A 20 -2.34 -2.27 -7.85
N ASP A 21 -3.61 -2.50 -8.21
CA ASP A 21 -4.03 -3.60 -9.08
C ASP A 21 -3.40 -3.47 -10.49
N ALA A 22 -3.39 -2.26 -11.07
CA ALA A 22 -2.79 -2.01 -12.38
C ALA A 22 -1.27 -2.25 -12.38
N LEU A 23 -0.55 -1.69 -11.40
CA LEU A 23 0.88 -1.93 -11.23
C LEU A 23 1.19 -3.41 -11.00
N GLY A 24 0.37 -4.10 -10.21
CA GLY A 24 0.51 -5.53 -9.94
C GLY A 24 0.34 -6.42 -11.17
N SER A 25 -0.38 -5.96 -12.19
CA SER A 25 -0.58 -6.70 -13.45
C SER A 25 0.53 -6.54 -14.48
N LEU A 26 1.48 -5.62 -14.29
CA LEU A 26 2.58 -5.41 -15.23
C LEU A 26 3.56 -6.59 -15.19
N GLU A 27 3.97 -7.09 -16.37
CA GLU A 27 5.00 -8.13 -16.46
C GLU A 27 6.37 -7.59 -16.08
N GLU A 28 6.72 -6.41 -16.59
CA GLU A 28 7.95 -5.68 -16.28
C GLU A 28 7.63 -4.33 -15.65
N ARG A 29 8.42 -3.94 -14.64
CA ARG A 29 8.28 -2.69 -13.92
C ARG A 29 9.63 -2.02 -13.74
N GLY A 30 9.68 -0.72 -14.04
CA GLY A 30 10.80 0.12 -13.65
C GLY A 30 10.84 0.38 -12.14
N GLU A 31 11.94 0.93 -11.66
CA GLU A 31 12.18 1.19 -10.23
C GLU A 31 11.07 2.02 -9.57
N ALA A 32 10.61 3.10 -10.21
CA ALA A 32 9.55 3.96 -9.68
C ALA A 32 8.21 3.21 -9.55
N ALA A 33 7.85 2.39 -10.54
CA ALA A 33 6.63 1.58 -10.50
C ALA A 33 6.71 0.52 -9.39
N GLU A 34 7.89 -0.09 -9.18
CA GLU A 34 8.11 -1.07 -8.12
C GLU A 34 8.07 -0.44 -6.72
N ALA A 35 8.63 0.75 -6.56
CA ALA A 35 8.59 1.51 -5.31
C ALA A 35 7.17 1.94 -4.96
N ALA A 36 6.41 2.44 -5.94
CA ALA A 36 5.00 2.80 -5.78
C ALA A 36 4.15 1.57 -5.40
N LEU A 37 4.30 0.45 -6.12
CA LEU A 37 3.58 -0.80 -5.84
C LEU A 37 3.89 -1.33 -4.43
N THR A 38 5.17 -1.38 -4.05
CA THR A 38 5.58 -1.84 -2.72
C THR A 38 4.96 -0.98 -1.62
N SER A 39 4.95 0.33 -1.81
CA SER A 39 4.41 1.28 -0.84
C SER A 39 2.87 1.21 -0.75
N LEU A 40 2.18 0.97 -1.87
CA LEU A 40 0.73 0.74 -1.89
C LEU A 40 0.34 -0.54 -1.14
N ILE A 41 1.06 -1.64 -1.38
CA ILE A 41 0.87 -2.91 -0.66
C ILE A 41 1.12 -2.69 0.84
N TRP A 42 2.22 -2.04 1.20
CA TRP A 42 2.55 -1.70 2.59
C TRP A 42 1.42 -0.94 3.26
N ARG A 43 1.00 0.20 2.69
CA ARG A 43 -0.08 1.03 3.22
C ARG A 43 -1.36 0.24 3.45
N ARG A 44 -1.76 -0.60 2.49
CA ARG A 44 -2.98 -1.40 2.60
C ARG A 44 -2.91 -2.39 3.78
N ARG A 45 -1.73 -2.95 4.06
CA ARG A 45 -1.55 -3.87 5.19
C ARG A 45 -1.49 -3.15 6.53
N VAL A 46 -0.74 -2.05 6.61
CA VAL A 46 -0.60 -1.26 7.85
C VAL A 46 -1.93 -0.63 8.27
N ASN A 47 -2.73 -0.13 7.32
CA ASN A 47 -4.04 0.44 7.63
C ASN A 47 -5.13 -0.62 7.93
N GLY A 48 -4.77 -1.91 7.92
CA GLY A 48 -5.66 -3.02 8.26
C GLY A 48 -5.70 -3.33 9.77
N SER A 49 -6.49 -4.34 10.16
CA SER A 49 -6.77 -4.70 11.55
C SER A 49 -5.55 -5.14 12.39
N PHE A 50 -4.43 -5.43 11.75
CA PHE A 50 -3.23 -5.99 12.41
C PHE A 50 -2.02 -5.04 12.34
N GLY A 51 -2.22 -3.81 11.85
CA GLY A 51 -1.19 -2.77 11.84
C GLY A 51 0.07 -3.16 11.09
N ILE A 52 1.21 -2.67 11.58
CA ILE A 52 2.53 -2.88 11.02
C ILE A 52 3.02 -4.32 11.18
N LEU A 53 2.55 -5.03 12.22
CA LEU A 53 2.88 -6.45 12.41
C LEU A 53 2.23 -7.34 11.35
N ALA A 54 1.07 -6.94 10.84
CA ALA A 54 0.38 -7.61 9.73
C ALA A 54 1.28 -7.83 8.52
N THR A 55 2.16 -6.87 8.26
CA THR A 55 3.04 -6.86 7.09
C THR A 55 3.99 -8.07 7.06
N PHE A 56 4.20 -8.72 8.20
CA PHE A 56 5.02 -9.91 8.30
C PHE A 56 4.24 -11.22 8.14
N ALA A 57 2.92 -11.17 8.23
CA ALA A 57 2.06 -12.33 8.08
C ALA A 57 1.56 -12.53 6.64
N TYR A 58 1.64 -11.50 5.79
CA TYR A 58 1.13 -11.57 4.41
C TYR A 58 2.24 -11.79 3.37
N THR A 59 2.02 -12.77 2.49
CA THR A 59 2.95 -13.20 1.44
C THR A 59 3.40 -12.09 0.49
N ASP A 60 2.55 -11.11 0.21
CA ASP A 60 2.88 -9.99 -0.67
C ASP A 60 3.88 -9.01 -0.04
N CYS A 61 3.80 -8.81 1.28
CA CYS A 61 4.77 -8.02 2.02
C CYS A 61 6.04 -8.81 2.36
N THR A 62 5.94 -10.09 2.75
CA THR A 62 7.13 -10.89 3.13
C THR A 62 8.10 -11.06 1.97
N LYS A 63 7.60 -11.29 0.75
CA LYS A 63 8.42 -11.32 -0.48
C LYS A 63 9.18 -10.02 -0.75
N ARG A 64 8.71 -8.90 -0.19
CA ARG A 64 9.24 -7.55 -0.38
C ARG A 64 9.95 -7.02 0.86
N ILE A 65 10.05 -7.79 1.94
CA ILE A 65 10.49 -7.27 3.24
C ILE A 65 11.91 -6.72 3.22
N SER A 66 12.77 -7.27 2.36
CA SER A 66 14.13 -6.79 2.14
C SER A 66 14.17 -5.38 1.56
N VAL A 67 13.23 -5.04 0.67
CA VAL A 67 13.22 -3.79 -0.12
C VAL A 67 12.22 -2.75 0.37
N ILE A 68 11.21 -3.12 1.18
CA ILE A 68 10.19 -2.20 1.71
C ILE A 68 10.81 -0.93 2.32
N PRO A 69 11.83 -0.99 3.21
CA PRO A 69 12.39 0.23 3.78
C PRO A 69 13.00 1.17 2.73
N GLN A 70 13.65 0.61 1.71
CA GLN A 70 14.28 1.40 0.65
C GLN A 70 13.23 2.07 -0.23
N HIS A 71 12.17 1.34 -0.61
CA HIS A 71 11.07 1.91 -1.39
C HIS A 71 10.29 2.97 -0.61
N LEU A 72 10.07 2.77 0.69
CA LEU A 72 9.43 3.78 1.54
C LEU A 72 10.27 5.06 1.66
N ASP A 73 11.59 4.96 1.84
CA ASP A 73 12.46 6.13 1.79
C ASP A 73 12.43 6.81 0.42
N HIS A 74 12.43 6.03 -0.66
CA HIS A 74 12.44 6.55 -2.02
C HIS A 74 11.21 7.42 -2.33
N ILE A 75 10.03 7.04 -1.79
CA ILE A 75 8.81 7.85 -1.92
C ILE A 75 8.69 8.97 -0.86
N GLY A 76 9.69 9.14 0.00
CA GLY A 76 9.72 10.14 1.06
C GLY A 76 8.96 9.76 2.35
N ALA A 77 8.54 8.50 2.50
CA ALA A 77 7.90 7.98 3.70
C ALA A 77 8.93 7.50 4.76
N THR A 78 9.83 8.41 5.16
CA THR A 78 11.03 8.09 5.95
C THR A 78 10.75 7.51 7.33
N GLU A 79 9.69 7.97 7.99
CA GLU A 79 9.30 7.44 9.31
C GLU A 79 8.77 6.01 9.22
N SER A 80 7.95 5.73 8.19
CA SER A 80 7.51 4.36 7.89
C SER A 80 8.72 3.47 7.58
N ALA A 81 9.66 3.93 6.76
CA ALA A 81 10.89 3.19 6.47
C ALA A 81 11.71 2.89 7.74
N ALA A 82 11.86 3.87 8.64
CA ALA A 82 12.54 3.70 9.92
C ALA A 82 11.84 2.67 10.82
N ALA A 83 10.51 2.68 10.87
CA ALA A 83 9.72 1.69 11.61
C ALA A 83 9.95 0.28 11.06
N VAL A 84 9.95 0.09 9.73
CA VAL A 84 10.23 -1.22 9.12
C VAL A 84 11.64 -1.70 9.42
N ARG A 85 12.66 -0.83 9.33
CA ARG A 85 14.04 -1.19 9.69
C ARG A 85 14.15 -1.61 11.15
N TRP A 86 13.45 -0.91 12.04
CA TRP A 86 13.43 -1.26 13.45
C TRP A 86 12.81 -2.65 13.66
N LEU A 87 11.67 -2.93 13.04
CA LEU A 87 11.03 -4.25 13.10
C LEU A 87 11.92 -5.35 12.53
N ARG A 88 12.59 -5.10 11.40
CA ARG A 88 13.55 -6.05 10.79
C ARG A 88 14.76 -6.40 11.64
N ARG A 89 15.18 -5.53 12.54
CA ARG A 89 16.24 -5.87 13.50
C ARG A 89 15.72 -6.68 14.68
N GLY A 90 14.43 -6.57 14.98
CA GLY A 90 13.81 -7.26 16.10
C GLY A 90 13.26 -8.64 15.74
N VAL A 91 12.77 -8.83 14.51
CA VAL A 91 12.09 -10.05 14.09
C VAL A 91 13.03 -10.94 13.25
N PRO A 92 13.22 -12.22 13.59
CA PRO A 92 14.12 -13.14 12.90
C PRO A 92 13.48 -13.69 11.61
N PHE A 93 13.52 -12.91 10.53
CA PHE A 93 12.84 -13.25 9.27
C PHE A 93 13.42 -14.42 8.48
N ASP A 94 14.71 -14.72 8.67
CA ASP A 94 15.45 -15.74 7.90
C ASP A 94 15.67 -17.04 8.70
N ASP A 95 15.04 -17.18 9.87
CA ASP A 95 15.49 -18.15 10.87
C ASP A 95 14.46 -19.26 11.08
N ASP A 96 14.93 -20.51 10.98
CA ASP A 96 14.26 -21.77 11.37
C ASP A 96 13.84 -21.78 12.86
N ARG A 97 14.18 -20.71 13.59
CA ARG A 97 13.96 -20.49 15.02
C ARG A 97 12.54 -20.08 15.37
N ILE A 98 11.69 -19.76 14.38
CA ILE A 98 10.27 -19.53 14.63
C ILE A 98 9.54 -20.88 14.63
N VAL A 99 9.78 -21.68 15.68
CA VAL A 99 9.36 -23.08 15.80
C VAL A 99 7.83 -23.26 15.64
N ASN A 100 7.03 -22.23 15.98
CA ASN A 100 5.58 -22.25 15.89
C ASN A 100 4.97 -21.17 14.97
N GLY A 101 5.77 -20.51 14.13
CA GLY A 101 5.32 -19.41 13.28
C GLY A 101 5.32 -18.03 13.96
N ILE A 102 5.24 -16.98 13.13
CA ILE A 102 5.56 -15.60 13.54
C ILE A 102 4.61 -15.04 14.59
N ILE A 103 3.39 -15.58 14.66
CA ILE A 103 2.36 -15.17 15.63
C ILE A 103 2.80 -15.55 17.05
N ASP A 104 3.15 -16.81 17.28
CA ASP A 104 3.59 -17.30 18.59
C ASP A 104 4.86 -16.58 19.07
N TRP A 105 5.78 -16.31 18.16
CA TRP A 105 6.97 -15.51 18.46
C TRP A 105 6.62 -14.07 18.89
N LEU A 106 5.62 -13.44 18.27
CA LEU A 106 5.16 -12.10 18.67
C LEU A 106 4.49 -12.08 20.05
N GLU A 107 3.83 -13.17 20.45
CA GLU A 107 3.24 -13.30 21.80
C GLU A 107 4.31 -13.37 22.90
N GLU A 108 5.41 -14.08 22.62
CA GLU A 108 6.56 -14.19 23.51
C GLU A 108 7.38 -12.89 23.59
N ASN A 109 7.33 -12.04 22.55
CA ASN A 109 8.10 -10.81 22.43
C ASN A 109 7.28 -9.53 22.71
N LYS A 110 6.65 -9.46 23.90
CA LYS A 110 5.73 -8.38 24.31
C LYS A 110 6.28 -6.95 24.17
N THR A 111 7.57 -6.74 24.40
CA THR A 111 8.23 -5.43 24.21
C THR A 111 8.19 -5.00 22.74
N LEU A 112 8.45 -5.93 21.83
CA LEU A 112 8.41 -5.64 20.41
C LEU A 112 6.98 -5.35 19.96
N THR A 113 6.03 -6.17 20.38
CA THR A 113 4.60 -5.99 20.09
C THR A 113 4.08 -4.65 20.60
N SER A 114 4.43 -4.26 21.84
CA SER A 114 4.03 -2.97 22.42
C SER A 114 4.57 -1.78 21.63
N ARG A 115 5.80 -1.90 21.13
CA ARG A 115 6.44 -0.85 20.32
C ARG A 115 5.93 -0.82 18.88
N ALA A 116 5.57 -1.96 18.30
CA ALA A 116 4.89 -2.02 17.01
C ALA A 116 3.52 -1.33 17.07
N GLN A 117 2.73 -1.58 18.12
CA GLN A 117 1.48 -0.86 18.37
C GLN A 117 1.67 0.65 18.57
N LYS A 118 2.82 1.06 19.11
CA LYS A 118 3.17 2.49 19.19
C LYS A 118 3.37 3.06 17.79
N TYR A 119 4.13 2.38 16.93
CA TYR A 119 4.26 2.78 15.52
C TYR A 119 2.91 2.83 14.81
N ASP A 120 2.01 1.87 15.04
CA ASP A 120 0.67 1.88 14.43
C ASP A 120 -0.15 3.12 14.78
N ARG A 121 0.08 3.72 15.95
CA ARG A 121 -0.61 4.95 16.39
C ARG A 121 0.08 6.23 15.92
N GLU A 122 1.39 6.17 15.67
CA GLU A 122 2.22 7.34 15.39
C GLU A 122 2.52 7.50 13.89
N LEU A 123 2.44 6.43 13.11
CA LEU A 123 2.67 6.50 11.67
C LEU A 123 1.46 7.12 10.96
N ASP A 124 1.71 8.24 10.31
CA ASP A 124 0.73 8.86 9.42
C ASP A 124 0.47 8.00 8.18
N ASP A 125 -0.71 8.19 7.59
CA ASP A 125 -1.05 7.59 6.30
C ASP A 125 -0.07 8.07 5.23
N ILE A 126 0.66 7.13 4.62
CA ILE A 126 1.63 7.43 3.56
C ILE A 126 1.00 7.70 2.19
N ALA A 127 -0.33 7.66 2.05
CA ALA A 127 -1.03 7.99 0.80
C ALA A 127 -0.55 9.29 0.13
N PRO A 128 -0.36 10.42 0.84
CA PRO A 128 0.13 11.65 0.24
C PRO A 128 1.57 11.52 -0.30
N CYS A 129 2.42 10.74 0.36
CA CYS A 129 3.80 10.48 -0.09
C CYS A 129 3.80 9.67 -1.38
N ILE A 130 3.04 8.56 -1.42
CA ILE A 130 2.87 7.73 -2.63
C ILE A 130 2.34 8.59 -3.79
N TRP A 131 1.32 9.40 -3.52
CA TRP A 131 0.70 10.25 -4.54
C TRP A 131 1.67 11.28 -5.12
N ARG A 132 2.34 12.04 -4.25
CA ARG A 132 3.33 13.06 -4.66
C ARG A 132 4.47 12.44 -5.46
N PHE A 133 4.95 11.26 -5.03
CA PHE A 133 5.99 10.53 -5.74
C PHE A 133 5.56 10.11 -7.15
N MET A 134 4.33 9.62 -7.30
CA MET A 134 3.79 9.26 -8.62
C MET A 134 3.63 10.50 -9.50
N GLN A 135 3.18 11.63 -8.94
CA GLN A 135 3.09 12.91 -9.66
C GLN A 135 4.45 13.43 -10.12
N SER A 136 5.47 13.40 -9.25
CA SER A 136 6.82 13.87 -9.58
C SER A 136 7.54 12.98 -10.58
N SER A 137 7.09 11.73 -10.75
CA SER A 137 7.69 10.74 -11.62
C SER A 137 6.72 10.30 -12.73
N ALA A 138 5.78 11.17 -13.12
CA ALA A 138 4.66 10.85 -14.01
C ALA A 138 5.09 10.17 -15.32
N ASP A 139 6.25 10.54 -15.87
CA ASP A 139 6.80 9.93 -17.09
C ASP A 139 7.01 8.42 -16.95
N ALA A 140 7.43 7.96 -15.76
CA ALA A 140 7.62 6.55 -15.44
C ALA A 140 6.29 5.76 -15.37
N PHE A 141 5.16 6.47 -15.39
CA PHE A 141 3.81 5.93 -15.32
C PHE A 141 2.98 6.15 -16.60
N SER A 142 3.58 6.77 -17.62
CA SER A 142 2.90 7.21 -18.84
C SER A 142 2.20 6.09 -19.63
N SER A 143 2.71 4.86 -19.58
CA SER A 143 2.14 3.70 -20.27
C SER A 143 1.15 2.89 -19.41
N ILE A 144 0.89 3.31 -18.17
CA ILE A 144 0.07 2.54 -17.24
C ILE A 144 -1.39 2.95 -17.36
N GLU A 145 -2.25 1.99 -17.70
CA GLU A 145 -3.68 2.18 -17.75
C GLU A 145 -4.35 1.73 -16.44
N ILE A 146 -5.18 2.61 -15.88
CA ILE A 146 -5.99 2.32 -14.71
C ILE A 146 -7.40 1.92 -15.17
N PRO A 147 -7.93 0.78 -14.68
CA PRO A 147 -9.32 0.42 -14.94
C PRO A 147 -10.29 1.52 -14.50
N GLU A 148 -11.29 1.79 -15.34
CA GLU A 148 -12.35 2.74 -14.99
C GLU A 148 -13.09 2.28 -13.73
N LYS A 149 -13.62 3.25 -12.99
CA LYS A 149 -14.41 2.95 -11.79
C LYS A 149 -15.67 2.23 -12.26
N ARG A 150 -15.77 0.91 -12.02
CA ARG A 150 -17.04 0.20 -12.19
C ARG A 150 -18.04 0.83 -11.21
N LEU A 151 -18.91 1.70 -11.70
CA LEU A 151 -20.10 2.12 -10.99
C LEU A 151 -20.89 0.84 -10.72
N GLY A 152 -20.91 0.39 -9.46
CA GLY A 152 -21.65 -0.78 -9.07
C GLY A 152 -23.12 -0.65 -9.47
N PHE A 153 -23.80 -1.78 -9.65
CA PHE A 153 -25.19 -1.92 -10.08
C PHE A 153 -26.18 -0.94 -9.41
N LEU A 154 -25.86 -0.47 -8.20
CA LEU A 154 -26.64 0.51 -7.43
C LEU A 154 -26.62 1.94 -7.99
N SER A 155 -25.56 2.39 -8.67
CA SER A 155 -25.57 3.71 -9.33
C SER A 155 -26.50 3.74 -10.55
N ARG A 156 -26.66 2.61 -11.26
CA ARG A 156 -27.61 2.50 -12.38
C ARG A 156 -29.07 2.55 -11.94
N LEU A 157 -29.38 2.14 -10.70
CA LEU A 157 -30.73 2.22 -10.13
C LEU A 157 -31.12 3.65 -9.73
N LEU A 158 -30.16 4.48 -9.34
CA LEU A 158 -30.40 5.88 -8.99
C LEU A 158 -30.63 6.77 -10.23
N ASP A 159 -29.99 6.46 -11.37
CA ASP A 159 -30.24 7.15 -12.65
C ASP A 159 -31.58 6.77 -13.31
N LEU A 160 -32.14 5.60 -12.98
CA LEU A 160 -33.48 5.19 -13.43
C LEU A 160 -34.61 5.77 -12.56
N GLY A 161 -34.29 6.32 -11.38
CA GLY A 161 -35.25 6.88 -10.43
C GLY A 161 -35.54 8.38 -10.60
N THR A 162 -34.73 9.10 -11.37
CA THR A 162 -34.86 10.57 -11.53
C THR A 162 -35.52 11.01 -12.85
N ASN A 163 -35.84 10.08 -13.76
CA ASN A 163 -36.54 10.36 -15.02
C ASN A 163 -38.07 10.07 -14.99
N ARG A 164 -38.70 10.18 -13.81
CA ARG A 164 -40.17 10.21 -13.68
C ARG A 164 -40.64 11.43 -12.90
N SER A 165 -40.46 12.60 -13.50
CA SER A 165 -41.32 13.76 -13.25
C SER A 165 -41.48 14.49 -14.58
N PHE A 166 -42.73 14.52 -15.05
CA PHE A 166 -43.38 15.46 -15.99
C PHE A 166 -44.28 14.72 -16.99
N SER A 167 -45.51 14.45 -16.54
CA SER A 167 -46.77 14.85 -17.19
C SER A 167 -47.91 14.62 -16.22
#